data_AF-F5RI93-F1
#
_entry.id   AF-F5RI93-F1
#
_cell.length_a   1.000
_cell.length_b   1.000
_cell.length_c   1.000
_cell.angle_alpha   90.00
_cell.angle_beta   90.00
_cell.angle_gamma   90.00
#
_symmetry.space_group_name_H-M   'P 1'
#
loop_
_entity.id
_entity.type
_entity.pdbx_description
1 polymer ?
#
loop_
_entity_poly.entity_id
_entity_poly.type
_entity_poly.pdbx_seq_one_letter_code
_entity_poly.pdbx_strand_id
1 'polypeptide(L)'
;MQLKKIAFAVAAMATGFAAQAAGTVSIGGVPHNVVYLSGASAPDNFLADIAEGMMTGVTHYSASNYKAFAGSANGIPGVTNGTKVLFIKRSAGGSAFGVGPVARAQRVKTIDVTNCTSGAGTKASPFVCAITGADPGEANHALTTNAGLVPDFGISDVEPAMFQGPLNTENDTEPLASDEVARLAVQPVNQLMMGLAATNTLPASTHLSRAVYGAMLNGQVQTWDQVDPSLDGDVVVCRRSEGSGTQTSYNWFFGNFPCSTNENGSVSPARMSDSFGYKVSGSGTTADPYIIDASAGYTVIENASSGNVRSCLQAANDGTNYTFTTWDSAEQKNNVFRVNFAESGPKKAIGVVSLDSYTNAAGAKFSFRHLDGAGSYNYDSVTKTFSSSAGATGVAPSKANLLAGKYDFVVEISAQSRAQAVTNEQGDTVAPIAGLTKAVADEFVKRAGSPKFTGNFENTGTQVSTPEAFASLPQYYAGLTNAAGAATNAAGKRFADLYVSKYTRNANTCSPLQYVGN
;
A
#
# COMPACT_ATOMS: atom_id res chain seq x y z
N MET A 1 -38.54 53.11 30.52
CA MET A 1 -37.69 53.28 29.33
C MET A 1 -36.37 52.61 29.55
N GLN A 2 -36.16 51.39 29.03
CA GLN A 2 -34.81 50.87 28.79
C GLN A 2 -34.87 49.93 27.58
N LEU A 3 -34.33 50.45 26.47
CA LEU A 3 -33.80 49.69 25.34
C LEU A 3 -32.75 48.71 25.86
N LYS A 4 -32.93 47.41 25.60
CA LYS A 4 -31.92 46.35 25.45
C LYS A 4 -32.65 45.01 25.51
N LYS A 5 -32.69 44.29 24.38
CA LYS A 5 -32.93 42.83 24.19
C LYS A 5 -33.68 42.50 22.88
N ILE A 6 -33.32 43.13 21.77
CA ILE A 6 -33.69 42.63 20.43
C ILE A 6 -32.43 42.69 19.55
N ALA A 7 -31.59 41.66 19.68
CA ALA A 7 -30.53 41.31 18.74
C ALA A 7 -29.95 39.97 19.17
N PHE A 8 -30.63 38.85 18.85
CA PHE A 8 -30.06 37.50 18.70
C PHE A 8 -31.18 36.56 18.27
N ALA A 9 -31.64 36.70 17.02
CA ALA A 9 -32.59 35.78 16.40
C ALA A 9 -32.38 35.70 14.88
N VAL A 10 -31.12 35.69 14.42
CA VAL A 10 -30.73 35.27 13.06
C VAL A 10 -29.30 34.70 13.11
N ALA A 11 -29.12 33.55 13.78
CA ALA A 11 -27.87 32.77 13.73
C ALA A 11 -28.04 31.30 14.20
N ALA A 12 -29.24 30.72 14.09
CA ALA A 12 -29.51 29.37 14.60
C ALA A 12 -30.46 28.54 13.73
N MET A 13 -30.53 28.80 12.42
CA MET A 13 -31.25 27.94 11.46
C MET A 13 -30.49 27.78 10.14
N ALA A 14 -29.22 27.40 10.25
CA ALA A 14 -28.44 26.81 9.15
C ALA A 14 -27.49 25.70 9.65
N THR A 15 -27.82 25.03 10.75
CA THR A 15 -27.09 23.85 11.25
C THR A 15 -27.69 22.54 10.70
N GLY A 16 -28.03 22.54 9.41
CA GLY A 16 -28.43 21.36 8.68
C GLY A 16 -27.48 21.17 7.50
N PHE A 17 -26.74 20.06 7.52
CA PHE A 17 -25.92 19.54 6.41
C PHE A 17 -24.66 20.35 6.05
N ALA A 18 -23.71 20.46 6.99
CA ALA A 18 -22.30 20.58 6.58
C ALA A 18 -21.76 19.16 6.40
N ALA A 19 -21.68 18.70 5.14
CA ALA A 19 -20.97 17.50 4.75
C ALA A 19 -19.53 17.56 5.30
N GLN A 20 -19.17 16.68 6.23
CA GLN A 20 -17.84 16.65 6.83
C GLN A 20 -16.86 15.96 5.88
N ALA A 21 -16.52 16.65 4.78
CA ALA A 21 -15.20 16.51 4.19
C ALA A 21 -14.15 16.96 5.22
N ALA A 22 -12.91 16.49 5.11
CA ALA A 22 -11.84 16.92 6.00
C ALA A 22 -11.72 18.45 5.90
N GLY A 23 -12.22 19.19 6.90
CA GLY A 23 -12.44 20.63 6.81
C GLY A 23 -11.16 21.45 6.83
N THR A 24 -11.03 22.37 7.77
CA THR A 24 -9.78 23.10 8.01
C THR A 24 -9.16 22.73 9.34
N VAL A 25 -7.84 22.62 9.37
CA VAL A 25 -7.06 22.41 10.60
C VAL A 25 -6.09 23.58 10.76
N SER A 26 -6.06 24.18 11.96
CA SER A 26 -5.15 25.27 12.29
C SER A 26 -3.83 24.73 12.83
N ILE A 27 -2.74 24.97 12.10
CA ILE A 27 -1.38 24.59 12.49
C ILE A 27 -0.61 25.88 12.74
N GLY A 28 -0.12 26.07 13.98
CA GLY A 28 0.58 27.31 14.36
C GLY A 28 -0.26 28.57 14.14
N GLY A 29 -1.59 28.47 14.30
CA GLY A 29 -2.53 29.57 14.06
C GLY A 29 -2.89 29.82 12.58
N VAL A 30 -2.37 29.01 11.64
CA VAL A 30 -2.65 29.13 10.21
C VAL A 30 -3.62 28.02 9.77
N PRO A 31 -4.79 28.36 9.19
CA PRO A 31 -5.74 27.38 8.71
C PRO A 31 -5.24 26.71 7.42
N HIS A 32 -5.27 25.38 7.39
CA HIS A 32 -4.95 24.53 6.25
C HIS A 32 -6.19 23.77 5.81
N ASN A 33 -6.44 23.70 4.50
CA ASN A 33 -7.48 22.83 3.94
C ASN A 33 -6.99 21.39 3.99
N VAL A 34 -7.78 20.48 4.58
CA VAL A 34 -7.36 19.09 4.71
C VAL A 34 -7.74 18.32 3.45
N VAL A 35 -6.82 17.47 3.02
CA VAL A 35 -7.06 16.47 1.98
C VAL A 35 -6.60 15.14 2.53
N TYR A 36 -7.53 14.21 2.73
CA TYR A 36 -7.27 12.95 3.41
C TYR A 36 -7.32 11.76 2.45
N LEU A 37 -6.16 11.14 2.24
CA LEU A 37 -5.96 9.89 1.51
C LEU A 37 -5.82 8.71 2.47
N SER A 38 -6.61 7.65 2.28
CA SER A 38 -6.42 6.36 2.96
C SER A 38 -5.99 5.27 1.97
N GLY A 39 -5.31 4.23 2.48
CA GLY A 39 -5.18 2.99 1.74
C GLY A 39 -3.77 2.42 1.68
N ALA A 40 -3.40 1.86 0.52
CA ALA A 40 -2.22 1.03 0.32
C ALA A 40 -0.94 1.60 0.97
N SER A 41 -0.20 0.73 1.65
CA SER A 41 1.09 1.05 2.28
C SER A 41 2.29 0.64 1.44
N ALA A 42 2.09 -0.18 0.40
CA ALA A 42 3.15 -0.57 -0.51
C ALA A 42 3.75 0.67 -1.21
N PRO A 43 2.99 1.47 -1.98
CA PRO A 43 3.51 2.64 -2.70
C PRO A 43 3.77 3.88 -1.83
N ASP A 44 3.89 3.76 -0.50
CA ASP A 44 3.86 4.90 0.43
C ASP A 44 4.96 5.94 0.19
N ASN A 45 6.15 5.49 -0.25
CA ASN A 45 7.25 6.41 -0.55
C ASN A 45 6.97 7.18 -1.84
N PHE A 46 6.50 6.47 -2.87
CA PHE A 46 6.07 7.07 -4.12
C PHE A 46 4.96 8.11 -3.89
N LEU A 47 3.92 7.76 -3.14
CA LEU A 47 2.79 8.66 -2.84
C LEU A 47 3.20 9.88 -2.01
N ALA A 48 4.13 9.70 -1.06
CA ALA A 48 4.72 10.82 -0.31
C ALA A 48 5.46 11.79 -1.23
N ASP A 49 6.30 11.27 -2.14
CA ASP A 49 7.04 12.11 -3.09
C ASP A 49 6.08 12.90 -4.01
N ILE A 50 4.94 12.31 -4.42
CA ILE A 50 3.89 13.02 -5.18
C ILE A 50 3.26 14.15 -4.36
N ALA A 51 2.81 13.85 -3.12
CA ALA A 51 2.17 14.83 -2.25
C ALA A 51 3.11 16.02 -1.95
N GLU A 52 4.38 15.73 -1.61
CA GLU A 52 5.41 16.74 -1.38
C GLU A 52 5.64 17.61 -2.62
N GLY A 53 5.70 16.99 -3.81
CA GLY A 53 5.90 17.71 -5.07
C GLY A 53 4.77 18.69 -5.44
N MET A 54 3.58 18.56 -4.84
CA MET A 54 2.44 19.45 -5.06
C MET A 54 2.46 20.69 -4.16
N MET A 55 3.45 20.80 -3.27
CA MET A 55 3.52 21.85 -2.26
C MET A 55 4.91 22.48 -2.16
N THR A 56 4.97 23.65 -1.52
CA THR A 56 6.20 24.35 -1.12
C THR A 56 6.18 24.61 0.38
N GLY A 57 7.37 24.71 0.99
CA GLY A 57 7.50 24.95 2.43
C GLY A 57 6.85 23.84 3.26
N VAL A 58 7.11 22.58 2.90
CA VAL A 58 6.46 21.41 3.48
C VAL A 58 7.01 21.12 4.87
N THR A 59 6.10 21.02 5.84
CA THR A 59 6.34 20.49 7.19
C THR A 59 5.84 19.05 7.26
N HIS A 60 6.67 18.14 7.76
CA HIS A 60 6.39 16.70 7.82
C HIS A 60 5.90 16.25 9.19
N TYR A 61 4.86 15.44 9.20
CA TYR A 61 4.26 14.82 10.38
C TYR A 61 4.18 13.31 10.17
N SER A 62 4.30 12.55 11.26
CA SER A 62 4.29 11.10 11.24
C SER A 62 3.66 10.51 12.49
N ALA A 63 3.04 9.35 12.32
CA ALA A 63 2.72 8.40 13.37
C ALA A 63 2.86 6.98 12.79
N SER A 64 2.70 5.94 13.61
CA SER A 64 2.83 4.55 13.12
C SER A 64 1.80 4.26 12.01
N ASN A 65 2.28 4.13 10.76
CA ASN A 65 1.47 3.98 9.54
C ASN A 65 0.62 5.21 9.14
N TYR A 66 0.99 6.42 9.58
CA TYR A 66 0.38 7.67 9.14
C TYR A 66 1.46 8.68 8.78
N LYS A 67 1.22 9.44 7.70
CA LYS A 67 2.06 10.57 7.29
C LYS A 67 1.16 11.77 7.05
N ALA A 68 1.63 12.98 7.34
CA ALA A 68 0.97 14.18 6.86
C ALA A 68 1.98 15.24 6.44
N PHE A 69 1.57 16.08 5.50
CA PHE A 69 2.38 17.10 4.87
C PHE A 69 1.59 18.40 4.86
N ALA A 70 2.05 19.39 5.63
CA ALA A 70 1.45 20.72 5.65
C ALA A 70 2.30 21.67 4.80
N GLY A 71 1.70 22.40 3.86
CA GLY A 71 2.45 23.31 3.00
C GLY A 71 1.55 24.26 2.21
N SER A 72 2.18 24.98 1.28
CA SER A 72 1.49 25.85 0.33
C SER A 72 1.39 25.18 -1.04
N ALA A 73 0.18 25.03 -1.58
CA ALA A 73 -0.10 24.48 -2.89
C ALA A 73 0.75 25.14 -3.99
N ASN A 74 1.28 24.33 -4.91
CA ASN A 74 2.12 24.78 -6.01
C ASN A 74 1.88 23.97 -7.29
N GLY A 75 1.40 24.65 -8.33
CA GLY A 75 1.17 24.04 -9.65
C GLY A 75 0.04 23.01 -9.65
N ILE A 76 -1.01 23.26 -8.86
CA ILE A 76 -2.23 22.44 -8.83
C ILE A 76 -3.30 23.16 -9.65
N PRO A 77 -3.73 22.63 -10.81
CA PRO A 77 -4.77 23.25 -11.62
C PRO A 77 -6.06 23.51 -10.82
N GLY A 78 -6.61 24.73 -10.92
CA GLY A 78 -7.82 25.11 -10.18
C GLY A 78 -7.60 25.49 -8.71
N VAL A 79 -6.36 25.45 -8.20
CA VAL A 79 -6.00 25.92 -6.85
C VAL A 79 -4.98 27.05 -6.97
N THR A 80 -5.26 28.19 -6.35
CA THR A 80 -4.32 29.31 -6.31
C THR A 80 -3.03 28.90 -5.60
N ASN A 81 -1.88 29.13 -6.25
CA ASN A 81 -0.57 28.91 -5.62
C ASN A 81 -0.48 29.65 -4.28
N GLY A 82 0.12 29.03 -3.28
CA GLY A 82 0.21 29.58 -1.93
C GLY A 82 -0.89 29.11 -0.97
N THR A 83 -2.03 28.61 -1.48
CA THR A 83 -3.13 28.08 -0.66
C THR A 83 -2.63 27.03 0.32
N LYS A 84 -3.01 27.15 1.59
CA LYS A 84 -2.56 26.23 2.65
C LYS A 84 -3.30 24.91 2.58
N VAL A 85 -2.54 23.82 2.51
CA VAL A 85 -3.04 22.45 2.39
C VAL A 85 -2.36 21.57 3.43
N LEU A 86 -3.14 20.72 4.09
CA LEU A 86 -2.68 19.61 4.90
C LEU A 86 -3.07 18.32 4.18
N PHE A 87 -2.09 17.65 3.57
CA PHE A 87 -2.30 16.35 2.95
C PHE A 87 -2.05 15.26 3.99
N ILE A 88 -3.06 14.48 4.35
CA ILE A 88 -2.96 13.36 5.28
C ILE A 88 -2.97 12.06 4.49
N LYS A 89 -2.05 11.15 4.80
CA LYS A 89 -2.03 9.78 4.32
C LYS A 89 -2.13 8.81 5.50
N ARG A 90 -3.17 7.97 5.49
CA ARG A 90 -3.26 6.78 6.33
C ARG A 90 -2.87 5.54 5.54
N SER A 91 -1.99 4.73 6.12
CA SER A 91 -1.49 3.47 5.56
C SER A 91 -1.81 2.26 6.44
N ALA A 92 -2.27 2.50 7.68
CA ALA A 92 -2.82 1.47 8.55
C ALA A 92 -3.96 0.72 7.83
N GLY A 93 -4.08 -0.60 8.06
CA GLY A 93 -5.07 -1.46 7.39
C GLY A 93 -4.93 -1.60 5.86
N GLY A 94 -3.97 -0.89 5.24
CA GLY A 94 -3.61 -1.07 3.84
C GLY A 94 -4.74 -0.78 2.87
N SER A 95 -4.75 -1.53 1.77
CA SER A 95 -5.51 -1.21 0.57
C SER A 95 -7.03 -1.34 0.77
N ALA A 96 -7.49 -2.23 1.67
CA ALA A 96 -8.89 -2.32 2.06
C ALA A 96 -9.42 -1.00 2.66
N PHE A 97 -8.60 -0.29 3.44
CA PHE A 97 -8.95 1.04 3.95
C PHE A 97 -8.95 2.14 2.89
N GLY A 98 -8.31 1.91 1.74
CA GLY A 98 -8.45 2.78 0.57
C GLY A 98 -9.79 2.56 -0.13
N VAL A 99 -10.50 1.46 0.15
CA VAL A 99 -11.69 1.06 -0.59
C VAL A 99 -12.94 1.15 0.29
N GLY A 100 -13.01 0.34 1.35
CA GLY A 100 -14.19 0.20 2.20
C GLY A 100 -14.63 1.52 2.85
N PRO A 101 -13.75 2.18 3.62
CA PRO A 101 -14.07 3.46 4.25
C PRO A 101 -14.42 4.58 3.27
N VAL A 102 -13.84 4.56 2.07
CA VAL A 102 -14.18 5.54 1.03
C VAL A 102 -15.60 5.28 0.52
N ALA A 103 -15.93 4.03 0.20
CA ALA A 103 -17.25 3.62 -0.30
C ALA A 103 -18.37 3.82 0.72
N ARG A 104 -18.08 3.57 2.00
CA ARG A 104 -19.02 3.66 3.12
C ARG A 104 -19.02 5.01 3.83
N ALA A 105 -18.16 5.94 3.43
CA ALA A 105 -17.93 7.22 4.12
C ALA A 105 -17.65 7.05 5.64
N GLN A 106 -16.96 5.98 6.02
CA GLN A 106 -16.68 5.69 7.42
C GLN A 106 -15.63 6.65 7.99
N ARG A 107 -15.84 7.07 9.24
CA ARG A 107 -14.83 7.77 10.02
C ARG A 107 -13.77 6.79 10.45
N VAL A 108 -12.53 7.01 10.04
CA VAL A 108 -11.39 6.14 10.38
C VAL A 108 -10.37 6.92 11.18
N LYS A 109 -9.51 6.22 11.91
CA LYS A 109 -8.42 6.84 12.66
C LYS A 109 -7.63 7.78 11.78
N THR A 110 -7.15 8.88 12.36
CA THR A 110 -6.29 9.84 11.66
C THR A 110 -5.16 10.32 12.57
N ILE A 111 -4.11 10.85 11.97
CA ILE A 111 -3.06 11.56 12.69
C ILE A 111 -3.58 12.91 13.20
N ASP A 112 -3.32 13.21 14.48
CA ASP A 112 -3.59 14.51 15.08
C ASP A 112 -2.33 15.39 15.02
N VAL A 113 -2.21 16.16 13.94
CA VAL A 113 -1.06 17.06 13.69
C VAL A 113 -0.97 18.24 14.66
N THR A 114 -1.97 18.42 15.54
CA THR A 114 -1.94 19.44 16.60
C THR A 114 -1.42 18.89 17.92
N ASN A 115 -1.25 17.57 18.02
CA ASN A 115 -0.79 16.86 19.21
C ASN A 115 0.46 16.04 18.90
N CYS A 116 1.61 16.71 18.87
CA CYS A 116 2.91 16.10 18.57
C CYS A 116 3.89 16.24 19.73
N THR A 117 4.68 15.20 19.98
CA THR A 117 5.53 15.09 21.18
C THR A 117 7.02 15.23 20.90
N SER A 118 7.46 15.04 19.66
CA SER A 118 8.88 15.12 19.27
C SER A 118 9.03 15.41 17.76
N GLY A 119 10.27 15.61 17.31
CA GLY A 119 10.61 15.89 15.90
C GLY A 119 10.84 17.37 15.59
N ALA A 120 11.33 17.65 14.38
CA ALA A 120 11.66 19.00 13.91
C ALA A 120 10.82 19.45 12.70
N GLY A 121 9.83 18.66 12.28
CA GLY A 121 8.98 18.97 11.12
C GLY A 121 9.68 18.86 9.76
N THR A 122 10.84 18.19 9.70
CA THR A 122 11.60 17.99 8.45
C THR A 122 11.41 16.58 7.92
N LYS A 123 11.73 16.31 6.64
CA LYS A 123 11.65 14.95 6.07
C LYS A 123 12.50 13.93 6.85
N ALA A 124 13.67 14.33 7.35
CA ALA A 124 14.57 13.47 8.12
C ALA A 124 14.17 13.33 9.60
N SER A 125 13.45 14.32 10.14
CA SER A 125 12.97 14.34 11.52
C SER A 125 11.55 14.93 11.55
N PRO A 126 10.54 14.16 11.10
CA PRO A 126 9.15 14.62 11.08
C PRO A 126 8.64 14.80 12.50
N PHE A 127 7.62 15.64 12.70
CA PHE A 127 6.91 15.68 13.98
C PHE A 127 6.24 14.32 14.23
N VAL A 128 6.40 13.77 15.44
CA VAL A 128 5.78 12.51 15.85
C VAL A 128 4.51 12.84 16.63
N CYS A 129 3.37 12.40 16.13
CA CYS A 129 2.06 12.85 16.61
C CYS A 129 1.17 11.70 17.07
N ALA A 130 0.16 12.05 17.87
CA ALA A 130 -0.85 11.13 18.33
C ALA A 130 -1.79 10.69 17.18
N ILE A 131 -2.49 9.58 17.41
CA ILE A 131 -3.58 9.10 16.54
C ILE A 131 -4.89 9.28 17.30
N THR A 132 -5.93 9.72 16.60
CA THR A 132 -7.28 9.93 17.16
C THR A 132 -8.34 9.19 16.34
N GLY A 133 -9.51 8.97 16.95
CA GLY A 133 -10.63 8.25 16.37
C GLY A 133 -10.63 6.75 16.64
N ALA A 134 -11.64 6.07 16.10
CA ALA A 134 -11.82 4.61 16.17
C ALA A 134 -12.07 4.06 14.77
N ASP A 135 -11.41 2.94 14.45
CA ASP A 135 -11.54 2.25 13.16
C ASP A 135 -12.73 1.28 13.16
N PRO A 136 -13.29 0.91 11.99
CA PRO A 136 -14.29 -0.15 11.89
C PRO A 136 -13.85 -1.42 12.62
N GLY A 137 -14.76 -2.01 13.41
CA GLY A 137 -14.47 -3.17 14.26
C GLY A 137 -13.95 -2.82 15.66
N GLU A 138 -13.57 -1.55 15.92
CA GLU A 138 -13.19 -1.11 17.27
C GLU A 138 -14.39 -0.59 18.07
N ALA A 139 -14.30 -0.67 19.40
CA ALA A 139 -15.27 -0.07 20.29
C ALA A 139 -15.42 1.44 19.99
N ASN A 140 -16.66 1.93 20.04
CA ASN A 140 -17.03 3.33 19.79
C ASN A 140 -16.93 3.82 18.34
N HIS A 141 -16.57 2.96 17.38
CA HIS A 141 -16.49 3.37 15.96
C HIS A 141 -17.80 3.99 15.44
N ALA A 142 -18.94 3.34 15.71
CA ALA A 142 -20.26 3.77 15.28
C ALA A 142 -20.84 4.96 16.05
N LEU A 143 -20.16 5.48 17.09
CA LEU A 143 -20.65 6.63 17.83
C LEU A 143 -20.46 7.92 17.04
N THR A 144 -21.43 8.83 17.15
CA THR A 144 -21.35 10.18 16.56
C THR A 144 -20.17 11.00 17.10
N THR A 145 -19.63 10.62 18.26
CA THR A 145 -18.46 11.20 18.91
C THR A 145 -17.12 10.65 18.39
N ASN A 146 -17.12 9.70 17.45
CA ASN A 146 -15.89 9.21 16.84
C ASN A 146 -15.13 10.37 16.17
N ALA A 147 -13.94 10.67 16.70
CA ALA A 147 -13.07 11.76 16.25
C ALA A 147 -12.23 11.43 15.00
N GLY A 148 -12.45 10.26 14.39
CA GLY A 148 -11.86 9.89 13.11
C GLY A 148 -12.32 10.81 11.97
N LEU A 149 -11.58 10.79 10.86
CA LEU A 149 -11.93 11.53 9.64
C LEU A 149 -12.46 10.57 8.58
N VAL A 150 -13.36 11.07 7.73
CA VAL A 150 -13.79 10.36 6.52
C VAL A 150 -12.75 10.60 5.43
N PRO A 151 -12.14 9.56 4.82
CA PRO A 151 -11.19 9.75 3.74
C PRO A 151 -11.86 10.40 2.53
N ASP A 152 -11.21 11.41 1.94
CA ASP A 152 -11.68 12.12 0.75
C ASP A 152 -11.59 11.23 -0.49
N PHE A 153 -10.47 10.51 -0.61
CA PHE A 153 -10.24 9.51 -1.63
C PHE A 153 -9.30 8.42 -1.09
N GLY A 154 -9.20 7.33 -1.84
CA GLY A 154 -8.43 6.17 -1.47
C GLY A 154 -7.47 5.74 -2.56
N ILE A 155 -6.43 5.01 -2.15
CA ILE A 155 -5.47 4.35 -3.03
C ILE A 155 -5.40 2.88 -2.67
N SER A 156 -5.36 2.00 -3.67
CA SER A 156 -5.26 0.56 -3.46
C SER A 156 -4.28 -0.05 -4.45
N ASP A 157 -3.58 -1.11 -4.04
CA ASP A 157 -2.67 -1.85 -4.92
C ASP A 157 -3.43 -2.52 -6.08
N VAL A 158 -4.71 -2.82 -5.86
CA VAL A 158 -5.64 -3.51 -6.78
C VAL A 158 -6.99 -2.79 -6.77
N GLU A 159 -7.84 -2.94 -7.78
CA GLU A 159 -9.14 -2.29 -7.81
C GLU A 159 -10.09 -2.74 -6.67
N PRO A 160 -11.11 -1.93 -6.33
CA PRO A 160 -12.09 -2.25 -5.28
C PRO A 160 -12.77 -3.61 -5.39
N ALA A 161 -13.02 -4.09 -6.61
CA ALA A 161 -13.69 -5.37 -6.85
C ALA A 161 -12.92 -6.58 -6.28
N MET A 162 -11.62 -6.43 -6.03
CA MET A 162 -10.76 -7.49 -5.52
C MET A 162 -10.91 -7.74 -4.02
N PHE A 163 -11.52 -6.82 -3.25
CA PHE A 163 -11.69 -6.95 -1.79
C PHE A 163 -12.95 -7.79 -1.47
N GLN A 164 -12.89 -9.07 -1.82
CA GLN A 164 -13.94 -10.06 -1.56
C GLN A 164 -13.58 -10.97 -0.38
N GLY A 165 -14.61 -11.41 0.34
CA GLY A 165 -14.47 -12.40 1.40
C GLY A 165 -14.27 -13.82 0.82
N PRO A 166 -13.55 -14.71 1.52
CA PRO A 166 -13.01 -14.52 2.87
C PRO A 166 -11.53 -14.08 2.91
N LEU A 167 -10.86 -13.91 1.76
CA LEU A 167 -9.40 -13.83 1.73
C LEU A 167 -8.82 -12.43 1.52
N ASN A 168 -9.60 -11.48 1.02
CA ASN A 168 -9.11 -10.14 0.67
C ASN A 168 -9.80 -9.02 1.45
N THR A 169 -10.74 -9.32 2.35
CA THR A 169 -11.29 -8.34 3.28
C THR A 169 -10.34 -8.14 4.46
N GLU A 170 -10.54 -7.07 5.21
CA GLU A 170 -9.74 -6.78 6.39
C GLU A 170 -10.42 -7.27 7.66
N ASN A 171 -9.68 -7.85 8.60
CA ASN A 171 -10.17 -8.18 9.95
C ASN A 171 -11.52 -8.92 9.93
N ASP A 172 -11.68 -9.88 9.02
CA ASP A 172 -12.94 -10.60 8.80
C ASP A 172 -14.17 -9.72 8.50
N THR A 173 -13.97 -8.46 8.10
CA THR A 173 -15.06 -7.53 7.74
C THR A 173 -15.79 -8.01 6.49
N GLU A 174 -17.08 -7.68 6.44
CA GLU A 174 -17.92 -7.97 5.29
C GLU A 174 -17.41 -7.23 4.03
N PRO A 175 -17.28 -7.94 2.89
CA PRO A 175 -16.87 -7.33 1.63
C PRO A 175 -17.86 -6.23 1.21
N LEU A 176 -17.40 -5.34 0.33
CA LEU A 176 -18.30 -4.35 -0.24
C LEU A 176 -19.35 -5.04 -1.11
N ALA A 177 -20.62 -4.70 -0.91
CA ALA A 177 -21.69 -5.10 -1.81
C ALA A 177 -21.52 -4.43 -3.18
N SER A 178 -22.06 -5.04 -4.23
CA SER A 178 -21.92 -4.54 -5.61
C SER A 178 -22.40 -3.09 -5.79
N ASP A 179 -23.45 -2.70 -5.06
CA ASP A 179 -23.99 -1.35 -5.06
C ASP A 179 -23.11 -0.36 -4.28
N GLU A 180 -22.34 -0.81 -3.28
CA GLU A 180 -21.32 -0.02 -2.58
C GLU A 180 -20.11 0.23 -3.49
N VAL A 181 -19.65 -0.79 -4.23
CA VAL A 181 -18.58 -0.66 -5.22
C VAL A 181 -18.99 0.31 -6.34
N ALA A 182 -20.23 0.23 -6.81
CA ALA A 182 -20.77 1.12 -7.84
C ALA A 182 -20.84 2.60 -7.43
N ARG A 183 -20.70 2.92 -6.14
CA ARG A 183 -20.65 4.31 -5.64
C ARG A 183 -19.27 4.95 -5.81
N LEU A 184 -18.27 4.17 -6.21
CA LEU A 184 -16.90 4.65 -6.40
C LEU A 184 -16.67 5.06 -7.87
N ALA A 185 -16.07 6.22 -8.07
CA ALA A 185 -15.33 6.52 -9.29
C ALA A 185 -13.93 5.93 -9.12
N VAL A 186 -13.61 4.90 -9.92
CA VAL A 186 -12.32 4.17 -9.85
C VAL A 186 -11.49 4.52 -11.08
N GLN A 187 -10.22 4.86 -10.85
CA GLN A 187 -9.26 5.16 -11.91
C GLN A 187 -7.97 4.34 -11.71
N PRO A 188 -7.56 3.52 -12.70
CA PRO A 188 -6.23 2.91 -12.67
C PRO A 188 -5.16 3.98 -12.93
N VAL A 189 -4.14 4.00 -12.08
CA VAL A 189 -3.15 5.08 -11.97
C VAL A 189 -1.86 4.67 -12.67
N ASN A 190 -1.24 3.60 -12.22
CA ASN A 190 0.01 3.09 -12.79
C ASN A 190 0.10 1.58 -12.52
N GLN A 191 1.11 0.95 -13.11
CA GLN A 191 1.48 -0.43 -12.82
C GLN A 191 2.58 -0.47 -11.77
N LEU A 192 2.38 -1.27 -10.73
CA LEU A 192 3.37 -1.59 -9.71
C LEU A 192 3.75 -3.07 -9.84
N MET A 193 5.03 -3.35 -10.03
CA MET A 193 5.53 -4.71 -9.99
C MET A 193 5.51 -5.25 -8.56
N MET A 194 4.95 -6.45 -8.40
CA MET A 194 5.08 -7.24 -7.19
C MET A 194 6.22 -8.22 -7.37
N GLY A 195 7.01 -8.43 -6.34
CA GLY A 195 8.21 -9.26 -6.38
C GLY A 195 8.11 -10.47 -5.47
N LEU A 196 8.66 -11.58 -5.94
CA LEU A 196 9.03 -12.71 -5.09
C LEU A 196 10.25 -12.29 -4.28
N ALA A 197 10.21 -12.45 -2.96
CA ALA A 197 11.33 -12.15 -2.08
C ALA A 197 11.76 -13.41 -1.33
N ALA A 198 13.06 -13.64 -1.20
CA ALA A 198 13.59 -14.70 -0.36
C ALA A 198 14.80 -14.22 0.42
N THR A 199 15.00 -14.78 1.61
CA THR A 199 16.19 -14.53 2.43
C THR A 199 17.47 -14.92 1.69
N ASN A 200 18.58 -14.26 2.03
CA ASN A 200 19.86 -14.54 1.37
C ASN A 200 20.48 -15.89 1.81
N THR A 201 19.92 -16.53 2.84
CA THR A 201 20.17 -17.94 3.19
C THR A 201 19.69 -18.92 2.12
N LEU A 202 18.78 -18.53 1.22
CA LEU A 202 18.36 -19.34 0.09
C LEU A 202 19.29 -19.09 -1.12
N PRO A 203 20.00 -20.10 -1.65
CA PRO A 203 20.90 -19.92 -2.79
C PRO A 203 20.21 -19.28 -3.99
N ALA A 204 20.87 -18.34 -4.65
CA ALA A 204 20.35 -17.68 -5.86
C ALA A 204 20.14 -18.67 -7.02
N SER A 205 20.86 -19.80 -7.02
CA SER A 205 20.68 -20.90 -7.98
C SER A 205 19.37 -21.67 -7.82
N THR A 206 18.67 -21.50 -6.69
CA THR A 206 17.38 -22.19 -6.46
C THR A 206 16.35 -21.72 -7.49
N HIS A 207 15.79 -22.68 -8.22
CA HIS A 207 14.75 -22.45 -9.20
C HIS A 207 13.38 -22.27 -8.51
N LEU A 208 12.75 -21.11 -8.68
CA LEU A 208 11.43 -20.81 -8.14
C LEU A 208 10.44 -20.66 -9.29
N SER A 209 9.58 -21.67 -9.48
CA SER A 209 8.43 -21.55 -10.37
C SER A 209 7.26 -20.87 -9.68
N ARG A 210 6.37 -20.27 -10.46
CA ARG A 210 5.11 -19.71 -9.97
C ARG A 210 4.30 -20.73 -9.17
N ALA A 211 4.20 -21.95 -9.67
CA ALA A 211 3.46 -23.03 -9.02
C ALA A 211 4.07 -23.40 -7.66
N VAL A 212 5.39 -23.59 -7.59
CA VAL A 212 6.08 -23.94 -6.33
C VAL A 212 6.00 -22.78 -5.33
N TYR A 213 6.15 -21.54 -5.79
CA TYR A 213 6.03 -20.38 -4.92
C TYR A 213 4.61 -20.21 -4.35
N GLY A 214 3.59 -20.38 -5.19
CA GLY A 214 2.20 -20.41 -4.76
C GLY A 214 1.91 -21.55 -3.78
N ALA A 215 2.47 -22.73 -4.02
CA ALA A 215 2.35 -23.90 -3.15
C ALA A 215 3.02 -23.68 -1.77
N MET A 216 4.11 -22.90 -1.71
CA MET A 216 4.66 -22.47 -0.42
C MET A 216 3.74 -21.50 0.30
N LEU A 217 3.11 -20.55 -0.40
CA LEU A 217 2.19 -19.56 0.21
C LEU A 217 0.90 -20.20 0.74
N ASN A 218 0.46 -21.32 0.16
CA ASN A 218 -0.75 -22.04 0.54
C ASN A 218 -0.49 -23.25 1.46
N GLY A 219 0.76 -23.51 1.84
CA GLY A 219 1.13 -24.60 2.74
C GLY A 219 1.16 -26.00 2.11
N GLN A 220 1.09 -26.13 0.78
CA GLN A 220 1.29 -27.40 0.08
C GLN A 220 2.77 -27.78 -0.03
N VAL A 221 3.67 -26.79 -0.08
CA VAL A 221 5.11 -26.98 0.02
C VAL A 221 5.57 -26.39 1.35
N GLN A 222 6.06 -27.27 2.23
CA GLN A 222 6.34 -26.96 3.63
C GLN A 222 7.83 -27.03 3.98
N THR A 223 8.61 -27.74 3.17
CA THR A 223 10.05 -27.95 3.38
C THR A 223 10.82 -27.70 2.08
N TRP A 224 12.09 -27.30 2.21
CA TRP A 224 12.88 -26.90 1.04
C TRP A 224 13.34 -28.07 0.16
N ASP A 225 13.38 -29.29 0.69
CA ASP A 225 13.69 -30.51 -0.08
C ASP A 225 12.59 -30.85 -1.10
N GLN A 226 11.35 -30.35 -0.88
CA GLN A 226 10.25 -30.43 -1.85
C GLN A 226 10.43 -29.47 -3.05
N VAL A 227 11.26 -28.44 -2.89
CA VAL A 227 11.62 -27.48 -3.96
C VAL A 227 12.87 -27.96 -4.71
N ASP A 228 13.89 -28.32 -3.96
CA ASP A 228 15.17 -28.83 -4.44
C ASP A 228 15.69 -29.86 -3.42
N PRO A 229 15.85 -31.14 -3.78
CA PRO A 229 16.28 -32.19 -2.85
C PRO A 229 17.63 -31.97 -2.16
N SER A 230 18.44 -31.02 -2.65
CA SER A 230 19.72 -30.64 -2.03
C SER A 230 19.56 -29.60 -0.91
N LEU A 231 18.38 -29.01 -0.76
CA LEU A 231 18.08 -28.04 0.28
C LEU A 231 17.39 -28.71 1.47
N ASP A 232 17.65 -28.16 2.66
CA ASP A 232 17.11 -28.63 3.92
C ASP A 232 16.27 -27.56 4.65
N GLY A 233 15.50 -28.02 5.64
CA GLY A 233 14.77 -27.17 6.58
C GLY A 233 13.39 -26.73 6.10
N ASP A 234 12.67 -26.13 7.03
CA ASP A 234 11.28 -25.72 6.84
C ASP A 234 11.16 -24.38 6.11
N VAL A 235 10.06 -24.24 5.36
CA VAL A 235 9.68 -22.99 4.73
C VAL A 235 9.07 -22.05 5.78
N VAL A 236 9.58 -20.82 5.82
CA VAL A 236 8.99 -19.72 6.59
C VAL A 236 8.39 -18.72 5.61
N VAL A 237 7.13 -18.34 5.83
CA VAL A 237 6.40 -17.40 4.97
C VAL A 237 6.19 -16.09 5.71
N CYS A 238 6.90 -15.04 5.31
CA CYS A 238 6.65 -13.66 5.72
C CYS A 238 5.67 -13.02 4.72
N ARG A 239 4.38 -12.94 5.05
CA ARG A 239 3.36 -12.36 4.17
C ARG A 239 2.59 -11.23 4.85
N ARG A 240 1.83 -10.47 4.07
CA ARG A 240 0.90 -9.48 4.59
C ARG A 240 -0.36 -10.13 5.16
N SER A 241 -0.86 -9.56 6.25
CA SER A 241 -2.16 -9.89 6.83
C SER A 241 -3.31 -9.54 5.88
N GLU A 242 -4.51 -9.98 6.28
CA GLU A 242 -5.80 -9.61 5.69
C GLU A 242 -5.98 -8.11 5.45
N GLY A 243 -6.75 -7.75 4.43
CA GLY A 243 -7.01 -6.37 4.00
C GLY A 243 -5.87 -5.73 3.19
N SER A 244 -4.72 -6.40 3.05
CA SER A 244 -3.59 -5.89 2.30
C SER A 244 -3.76 -6.10 0.80
N GLY A 245 -3.58 -5.05 -0.01
CA GLY A 245 -3.57 -5.20 -1.47
C GLY A 245 -2.39 -6.02 -2.00
N THR A 246 -1.25 -6.03 -1.29
CA THR A 246 -0.16 -6.97 -1.56
C THR A 246 -0.60 -8.42 -1.33
N GLN A 247 -1.39 -8.69 -0.28
CA GLN A 247 -2.01 -10.01 -0.11
C GLN A 247 -2.98 -10.33 -1.24
N THR A 248 -3.91 -9.42 -1.51
CA THR A 248 -4.86 -9.57 -2.60
C THR A 248 -4.17 -9.85 -3.94
N SER A 249 -3.02 -9.20 -4.19
CA SER A 249 -2.25 -9.40 -5.42
C SER A 249 -1.73 -10.83 -5.56
N TYR A 250 -1.22 -11.45 -4.48
CA TYR A 250 -0.72 -12.82 -4.57
C TYR A 250 -1.86 -13.84 -4.47
N ASN A 251 -2.94 -13.53 -3.76
CA ASN A 251 -4.16 -14.35 -3.77
C ASN A 251 -4.74 -14.45 -5.18
N TRP A 252 -4.73 -13.35 -5.93
CA TRP A 252 -5.06 -13.34 -7.34
C TRP A 252 -4.03 -14.10 -8.18
N PHE A 253 -2.76 -13.74 -8.07
CA PHE A 253 -1.73 -14.22 -8.99
C PHE A 253 -1.42 -15.71 -8.84
N PHE A 254 -1.43 -16.25 -7.62
CA PHE A 254 -1.15 -17.65 -7.33
C PHE A 254 -2.39 -18.47 -6.97
N GLY A 255 -3.38 -17.83 -6.35
CA GLY A 255 -4.58 -18.50 -5.86
C GLY A 255 -5.83 -18.27 -6.72
N ASN A 256 -5.76 -17.44 -7.77
CA ASN A 256 -6.89 -17.05 -8.62
C ASN A 256 -8.10 -16.42 -7.89
N PHE A 257 -7.91 -15.93 -6.66
CA PHE A 257 -8.97 -15.31 -5.86
C PHE A 257 -9.00 -13.77 -6.03
N PRO A 258 -10.17 -13.14 -6.21
CA PRO A 258 -11.53 -13.70 -6.23
C PRO A 258 -12.05 -14.03 -7.63
N CYS A 259 -11.16 -14.11 -8.62
CA CYS A 259 -11.51 -14.12 -10.04
C CYS A 259 -12.19 -15.42 -10.51
N SER A 260 -12.02 -16.53 -9.80
CA SER A 260 -12.78 -17.75 -10.03
C SER A 260 -14.08 -17.77 -9.23
N THR A 261 -15.15 -17.16 -9.74
CA THR A 261 -16.47 -17.20 -9.07
C THR A 261 -17.23 -18.52 -9.29
N ASN A 262 -16.76 -19.47 -10.12
CA ASN A 262 -17.59 -20.59 -10.57
C ASN A 262 -17.07 -22.04 -10.41
N GLU A 263 -15.88 -22.35 -9.85
CA GLU A 263 -15.39 -23.76 -9.89
C GLU A 263 -14.52 -24.26 -8.71
N ASN A 264 -14.68 -23.80 -7.46
CA ASN A 264 -13.79 -24.25 -6.36
C ASN A 264 -12.27 -24.08 -6.67
N GLY A 265 -11.92 -23.25 -7.68
CA GLY A 265 -10.58 -23.14 -8.24
C GLY A 265 -9.69 -22.11 -7.56
N SER A 266 -10.21 -21.46 -6.52
CA SER A 266 -9.43 -20.55 -5.68
C SER A 266 -8.67 -21.35 -4.63
N VAL A 267 -7.36 -21.15 -4.52
CA VAL A 267 -6.55 -21.77 -3.46
C VAL A 267 -6.29 -20.75 -2.37
N SER A 268 -6.80 -21.01 -1.17
CA SER A 268 -6.58 -20.15 -0.01
C SER A 268 -5.11 -20.16 0.41
N PRO A 269 -4.51 -19.00 0.72
CA PRO A 269 -3.19 -18.97 1.35
C PRO A 269 -3.26 -19.57 2.76
N ALA A 270 -2.17 -20.18 3.22
CA ALA A 270 -2.05 -20.68 4.58
C ALA A 270 -2.03 -19.50 5.56
N ARG A 271 -2.77 -19.60 6.66
CA ARG A 271 -2.91 -18.62 7.74
C ARG A 271 -1.79 -18.75 8.76
N MET A 272 -1.57 -17.71 9.57
CA MET A 272 -0.64 -17.78 10.69
C MET A 272 -1.02 -18.92 11.65
N SER A 273 -2.31 -19.20 11.81
CA SER A 273 -2.84 -20.32 12.58
C SER A 273 -2.49 -21.71 12.02
N ASP A 274 -2.08 -21.81 10.76
CA ASP A 274 -1.66 -23.07 10.14
C ASP A 274 -0.19 -23.40 10.42
N SER A 275 0.51 -22.54 11.17
CA SER A 275 1.89 -22.81 11.61
C SER A 275 1.93 -23.92 12.65
N PHE A 276 2.87 -24.86 12.53
CA PHE A 276 3.02 -25.95 13.52
C PHE A 276 3.28 -25.45 14.96
N GLY A 277 4.00 -24.33 15.09
CA GLY A 277 4.32 -23.70 16.37
C GLY A 277 3.40 -22.53 16.77
N TYR A 278 2.16 -22.50 16.29
CA TYR A 278 1.25 -21.38 16.54
C TYR A 278 0.83 -21.28 18.03
N LYS A 279 1.03 -20.10 18.64
CA LYS A 279 0.61 -19.76 20.02
C LYS A 279 1.01 -20.82 21.07
N VAL A 280 2.25 -21.29 21.04
CA VAL A 280 2.74 -22.30 22.02
C VAL A 280 2.77 -21.77 23.46
N SER A 281 2.85 -20.45 23.65
CA SER A 281 2.74 -19.77 24.96
C SER A 281 2.42 -18.27 24.78
N GLY A 282 2.21 -17.56 25.90
CA GLY A 282 1.95 -16.13 25.97
C GLY A 282 0.46 -15.76 26.06
N SER A 283 0.17 -14.47 26.19
CA SER A 283 -1.19 -13.91 26.33
C SER A 283 -1.53 -12.83 25.29
N GLY A 284 -0.65 -12.60 24.32
CA GLY A 284 -0.88 -11.66 23.23
C GLY A 284 -0.68 -10.18 23.59
N THR A 285 -0.11 -9.88 24.75
CA THR A 285 0.16 -8.50 25.19
C THR A 285 1.59 -8.07 24.85
N THR A 286 1.89 -6.77 24.91
CA THR A 286 3.27 -6.28 24.69
C THR A 286 4.27 -6.85 25.70
N ALA A 287 3.84 -7.05 26.95
CA ALA A 287 4.69 -7.60 28.02
C ALA A 287 4.82 -9.13 27.93
N ASP A 288 3.82 -9.80 27.36
CA ASP A 288 3.74 -11.26 27.24
C ASP A 288 3.13 -11.64 25.88
N PRO A 289 3.92 -11.54 24.79
CA PRO A 289 3.44 -11.77 23.43
C PRO A 289 3.16 -13.26 23.20
N TYR A 290 2.23 -13.57 22.31
CA TYR A 290 2.05 -14.94 21.83
C TYR A 290 3.29 -15.43 21.10
N ILE A 291 3.75 -16.63 21.42
CA ILE A 291 4.97 -17.20 20.82
C ILE A 291 4.62 -18.06 19.61
N ILE A 292 5.32 -17.82 18.51
CA ILE A 292 5.35 -18.68 17.32
C ILE A 292 6.71 -19.39 17.29
N ASP A 293 6.70 -20.72 17.46
CA ASP A 293 7.91 -21.55 17.41
C ASP A 293 8.23 -21.96 15.96
N ALA A 294 9.20 -21.28 15.36
CA ALA A 294 9.65 -21.55 13.99
C ALA A 294 10.56 -22.80 13.88
N SER A 295 10.85 -23.51 14.97
CA SER A 295 11.51 -24.82 14.95
C SER A 295 10.53 -25.99 14.80
N ALA A 296 9.24 -25.75 15.02
CA ALA A 296 8.21 -26.78 14.98
C ALA A 296 7.84 -27.24 13.55
N GLY A 297 8.27 -26.52 12.51
CA GLY A 297 8.02 -26.84 11.11
C GLY A 297 7.66 -25.62 10.27
N TYR A 298 6.89 -25.84 9.21
CA TYR A 298 6.30 -24.79 8.38
C TYR A 298 5.66 -23.68 9.23
N THR A 299 6.01 -22.45 8.89
CA THR A 299 5.64 -21.27 9.69
C THR A 299 5.14 -20.15 8.79
N VAL A 300 3.96 -19.61 9.08
CA VAL A 300 3.38 -18.45 8.42
C VAL A 300 3.33 -17.27 9.38
N ILE A 301 3.75 -16.10 8.90
CA ILE A 301 3.78 -14.86 9.66
C ILE A 301 2.98 -13.82 8.89
N GLU A 302 1.85 -13.38 9.45
CA GLU A 302 0.95 -12.38 8.87
C GLU A 302 1.28 -10.98 9.41
N ASN A 303 1.88 -10.16 8.56
CA ASN A 303 2.44 -8.86 8.90
C ASN A 303 1.48 -7.71 8.53
N ALA A 304 1.26 -6.77 9.45
CA ALA A 304 0.37 -5.63 9.25
C ALA A 304 0.80 -4.68 8.11
N SER A 305 2.11 -4.56 7.84
CA SER A 305 2.66 -3.66 6.82
C SER A 305 3.73 -4.31 5.94
N SER A 306 3.98 -3.75 4.75
CA SER A 306 5.10 -4.20 3.89
C SER A 306 6.45 -3.99 4.56
N GLY A 307 6.57 -2.98 5.44
CA GLY A 307 7.75 -2.80 6.29
C GLY A 307 7.96 -3.98 7.24
N ASN A 308 6.89 -4.47 7.86
CA ASN A 308 6.93 -5.63 8.74
C ASN A 308 7.31 -6.92 7.99
N VAL A 309 6.82 -7.13 6.76
CA VAL A 309 7.28 -8.27 5.92
C VAL A 309 8.79 -8.23 5.72
N ARG A 310 9.36 -7.06 5.40
CA ARG A 310 10.82 -6.91 5.24
C ARG A 310 11.57 -7.17 6.56
N SER A 311 11.07 -6.66 7.68
CA SER A 311 11.64 -6.92 9.00
C SER A 311 11.58 -8.40 9.37
N CYS A 312 10.48 -9.09 9.02
CA CYS A 312 10.33 -10.54 9.19
C CYS A 312 11.38 -11.31 8.38
N LEU A 313 11.53 -10.99 7.09
CA LEU A 313 12.54 -11.60 6.22
C LEU A 313 13.97 -11.37 6.76
N GLN A 314 14.26 -10.16 7.21
CA GLN A 314 15.56 -9.85 7.81
C GLN A 314 15.80 -10.63 9.11
N ALA A 315 14.82 -10.64 10.01
CA ALA A 315 14.93 -11.35 11.28
C ALA A 315 15.09 -12.86 11.09
N ALA A 316 14.35 -13.43 10.12
CA ALA A 316 14.48 -14.83 9.72
C ALA A 316 15.87 -15.14 9.17
N ASN A 317 16.41 -14.30 8.27
CA ASN A 317 17.77 -14.47 7.76
C ASN A 317 18.83 -14.39 8.87
N ASP A 318 18.68 -13.44 9.79
CA ASP A 318 19.68 -13.19 10.84
C ASP A 318 19.54 -14.17 12.02
N GLY A 319 18.46 -14.95 12.08
CA GLY A 319 18.18 -15.82 13.22
C GLY A 319 17.87 -15.01 14.48
N THR A 320 17.13 -13.91 14.37
CA THR A 320 16.84 -13.01 15.50
C THR A 320 15.34 -12.95 15.78
N ASN A 321 14.94 -12.86 17.05
CA ASN A 321 13.52 -12.83 17.41
C ASN A 321 12.79 -11.67 16.74
N TYR A 322 11.58 -11.95 16.23
CA TYR A 322 10.76 -10.98 15.52
C TYR A 322 9.44 -10.74 16.26
N THR A 323 9.24 -9.53 16.79
CA THR A 323 8.00 -9.13 17.48
C THR A 323 7.18 -8.20 16.61
N PHE A 324 5.88 -8.46 16.52
CA PHE A 324 4.94 -7.68 15.70
C PHE A 324 3.54 -7.69 16.29
N THR A 325 2.68 -6.78 15.83
CA THR A 325 1.27 -6.71 16.21
C THR A 325 0.43 -6.87 14.94
N THR A 326 -0.56 -7.76 14.97
CA THR A 326 -1.45 -8.02 13.85
C THR A 326 -2.82 -8.49 14.32
N TRP A 327 -3.80 -8.46 13.42
CA TRP A 327 -5.11 -9.06 13.62
C TRP A 327 -4.98 -10.56 13.83
N ASP A 328 -5.72 -11.05 14.81
CA ASP A 328 -5.83 -12.45 15.16
C ASP A 328 -7.29 -12.87 15.01
N SER A 329 -7.58 -13.59 13.93
CA SER A 329 -8.95 -14.01 13.60
C SER A 329 -9.55 -14.96 14.64
N ALA A 330 -8.73 -15.68 15.42
CA ALA A 330 -9.25 -16.54 16.49
C ALA A 330 -9.78 -15.73 17.68
N GLU A 331 -9.22 -14.55 17.93
CA GLU A 331 -9.59 -13.69 19.06
C GLU A 331 -10.30 -12.40 18.65
N GLN A 332 -10.43 -12.15 17.34
CA GLN A 332 -11.11 -10.99 16.76
C GLN A 332 -10.59 -9.65 17.32
N LYS A 333 -9.26 -9.55 17.48
CA LYS A 333 -8.57 -8.34 17.93
C LYS A 333 -7.11 -8.34 17.47
N ASN A 334 -6.46 -7.18 17.58
CA ASN A 334 -5.02 -7.10 17.42
C ASN A 334 -4.30 -7.67 18.65
N ASN A 335 -3.39 -8.63 18.41
CA ASN A 335 -2.53 -9.22 19.43
C ASN A 335 -1.05 -9.00 19.07
N VAL A 336 -0.18 -9.06 20.08
CA VAL A 336 1.28 -9.01 19.92
C VAL A 336 1.83 -10.44 19.84
N PHE A 337 2.61 -10.71 18.81
CA PHE A 337 3.25 -11.99 18.55
C PHE A 337 4.77 -11.84 18.55
N ARG A 338 5.49 -12.91 18.93
CA ARG A 338 6.94 -13.04 18.80
C ARG A 338 7.28 -14.37 18.14
N VAL A 339 8.06 -14.31 17.06
CA VAL A 339 8.63 -15.50 16.41
C VAL A 339 10.03 -15.75 16.95
N ASN A 340 10.28 -16.95 17.46
CA ASN A 340 11.55 -17.33 18.09
C ASN A 340 12.60 -17.83 17.07
N PHE A 341 13.09 -16.93 16.20
CA PHE A 341 14.20 -17.31 15.30
C PHE A 341 15.54 -17.49 16.02
N ALA A 342 15.75 -16.87 17.19
CA ALA A 342 17.01 -17.01 17.93
C ALA A 342 17.27 -18.44 18.42
N GLU A 343 16.21 -19.20 18.68
CA GLU A 343 16.30 -20.59 19.14
C GLU A 343 16.44 -21.57 17.95
N SER A 344 15.89 -21.20 16.79
CA SER A 344 15.84 -22.05 15.60
C SER A 344 16.90 -21.73 14.54
N GLY A 345 17.66 -20.65 14.74
CA GLY A 345 18.70 -20.17 13.84
C GLY A 345 18.16 -19.47 12.58
N PRO A 346 19.07 -19.04 11.69
CA PRO A 346 18.72 -18.50 10.37
C PRO A 346 17.78 -19.43 9.58
N LYS A 347 16.72 -18.85 9.00
CA LYS A 347 15.71 -19.57 8.21
C LYS A 347 15.79 -19.18 6.75
N LYS A 348 15.39 -20.11 5.88
CA LYS A 348 15.14 -19.86 4.45
C LYS A 348 13.66 -19.42 4.35
N ALA A 349 13.44 -18.11 4.34
CA ALA A 349 12.10 -17.53 4.33
C ALA A 349 11.76 -16.91 2.98
N ILE A 350 10.48 -16.94 2.63
CA ILE A 350 9.90 -16.31 1.44
C ILE A 350 8.94 -15.19 1.81
N GLY A 351 8.66 -14.29 0.88
CA GLY A 351 7.64 -13.26 1.02
C GLY A 351 7.22 -12.63 -0.30
N VAL A 352 6.14 -11.87 -0.28
CA VAL A 352 5.73 -11.04 -1.43
C VAL A 352 5.84 -9.59 -1.01
N VAL A 353 6.61 -8.81 -1.77
CA VAL A 353 6.86 -7.38 -1.50
C VAL A 353 6.73 -6.61 -2.81
N SER A 354 6.18 -5.41 -2.75
CA SER A 354 6.19 -4.49 -3.89
C SER A 354 7.62 -4.11 -4.27
N LEU A 355 7.89 -3.99 -5.57
CA LEU A 355 9.24 -3.69 -6.05
C LEU A 355 9.70 -2.30 -5.61
N ASP A 356 8.80 -1.38 -5.29
CA ASP A 356 9.14 -0.04 -4.78
C ASP A 356 9.89 -0.07 -3.43
N SER A 357 10.03 -1.24 -2.83
CA SER A 357 10.90 -1.50 -1.69
C SER A 357 12.35 -1.84 -2.07
N TYR A 358 12.75 -1.76 -3.34
CA TYR A 358 14.08 -2.17 -3.80
C TYR A 358 15.23 -1.41 -3.13
N THR A 359 15.02 -0.14 -2.78
CA THR A 359 16.02 0.65 -2.05
C THR A 359 16.18 0.16 -0.62
N ASN A 360 15.12 -0.41 -0.03
CA ASN A 360 15.17 -1.06 1.28
C ASN A 360 15.74 -2.48 1.21
N ALA A 361 15.60 -3.17 0.08
CA ALA A 361 16.22 -4.47 -0.15
C ALA A 361 17.75 -4.36 -0.38
N ALA A 362 18.22 -3.18 -0.79
CA ALA A 362 19.64 -2.92 -1.02
C ALA A 362 20.44 -3.04 0.28
N GLY A 363 21.36 -4.00 0.33
CA GLY A 363 22.10 -4.33 1.54
C GLY A 363 21.26 -5.01 2.63
N ALA A 364 19.99 -5.31 2.34
CA ALA A 364 19.17 -6.13 3.22
C ALA A 364 19.56 -7.60 3.13
N LYS A 365 18.97 -8.36 4.04
CA LYS A 365 19.19 -9.79 4.23
C LYS A 365 18.21 -10.67 3.44
N PHE A 366 17.58 -10.07 2.44
CA PHE A 366 16.73 -10.72 1.46
C PHE A 366 16.94 -10.08 0.09
N SER A 367 16.56 -10.77 -0.97
CA SER A 367 16.62 -10.29 -2.35
C SER A 367 15.33 -10.58 -3.09
N PHE A 368 15.04 -9.78 -4.12
CA PHE A 368 14.01 -10.13 -5.09
C PHE A 368 14.50 -11.32 -5.91
N ARG A 369 13.60 -12.24 -6.23
CA ARG A 369 13.87 -13.45 -7.01
C ARG A 369 13.29 -13.34 -8.41
N HIS A 370 13.93 -14.02 -9.34
CA HIS A 370 13.41 -14.14 -10.69
C HIS A 370 12.14 -15.02 -10.68
N LEU A 371 11.18 -14.67 -11.52
CA LEU A 371 9.97 -15.47 -11.74
C LEU A 371 10.29 -16.60 -12.72
N ASP A 372 9.78 -17.81 -12.44
CA ASP A 372 9.90 -18.99 -13.30
C ASP A 372 11.35 -19.31 -13.69
N GLY A 373 12.24 -19.32 -12.70
CA GLY A 373 13.65 -19.62 -12.90
C GLY A 373 14.52 -19.44 -11.66
N ALA A 374 15.82 -19.57 -11.86
CA ALA A 374 16.83 -19.24 -10.85
C ALA A 374 17.29 -17.78 -11.00
N GLY A 375 17.77 -17.22 -9.89
CA GLY A 375 18.41 -15.91 -9.85
C GLY A 375 17.83 -14.95 -8.81
N SER A 376 18.68 -14.02 -8.35
CA SER A 376 18.27 -12.86 -7.57
C SER A 376 18.43 -11.57 -8.38
N TYR A 377 17.60 -10.58 -8.09
CA TYR A 377 17.59 -9.26 -8.72
C TYR A 377 17.86 -8.21 -7.65
N ASN A 378 19.03 -7.57 -7.71
CA ASN A 378 19.54 -6.73 -6.64
C ASN A 378 19.73 -5.30 -7.11
N TYR A 379 19.34 -4.35 -6.25
CA TYR A 379 19.63 -2.94 -6.42
C TYR A 379 20.90 -2.59 -5.65
N ASP A 380 21.87 -2.01 -6.34
CA ASP A 380 23.07 -1.43 -5.73
C ASP A 380 22.79 0.04 -5.41
N SER A 381 22.79 0.39 -4.12
CA SER A 381 22.51 1.75 -3.65
C SER A 381 23.62 2.76 -3.96
N VAL A 382 24.85 2.29 -4.24
CA VAL A 382 26.00 3.12 -4.58
C VAL A 382 25.97 3.47 -6.07
N THR A 383 25.88 2.46 -6.95
CA THR A 383 25.85 2.69 -8.40
C THR A 383 24.47 3.07 -8.93
N LYS A 384 23.41 2.87 -8.12
CA LYS A 384 22.00 3.05 -8.48
C LYS A 384 21.59 2.19 -9.67
N THR A 385 22.14 0.98 -9.77
CA THR A 385 21.86 0.05 -10.85
C THR A 385 21.24 -1.23 -10.33
N PHE A 386 20.51 -1.92 -11.22
CA PHE A 386 20.03 -3.27 -10.97
C PHE A 386 20.90 -4.29 -11.67
N SER A 387 21.08 -5.43 -11.01
CA SER A 387 21.78 -6.58 -11.59
C SER A 387 21.08 -7.88 -11.22
N SER A 388 21.12 -8.81 -12.17
CA SER A 388 20.75 -10.20 -11.92
C SER A 388 21.98 -10.96 -11.45
N SER A 389 21.81 -11.93 -10.55
CA SER A 389 22.90 -12.82 -10.13
C SER A 389 23.46 -13.60 -11.32
N ALA A 390 24.74 -14.00 -11.23
CA ALA A 390 25.37 -14.85 -12.23
C ALA A 390 24.57 -16.15 -12.44
N GLY A 391 24.38 -16.55 -13.70
CA GLY A 391 23.64 -17.76 -14.06
C GLY A 391 22.12 -17.67 -13.87
N ALA A 392 21.54 -16.48 -13.69
CA ALA A 392 20.10 -16.31 -13.62
C ALA A 392 19.41 -16.82 -14.92
N THR A 393 18.33 -17.58 -14.75
CA THR A 393 17.57 -18.22 -15.84
C THR A 393 16.13 -17.75 -15.94
N GLY A 394 15.58 -17.14 -14.87
CA GLY A 394 14.19 -16.69 -14.86
C GLY A 394 13.98 -15.29 -15.42
N VAL A 395 12.81 -14.72 -15.17
CA VAL A 395 12.46 -13.35 -15.54
C VAL A 395 12.63 -12.41 -14.35
N ALA A 396 13.54 -11.46 -14.44
CA ALA A 396 13.71 -10.43 -13.42
C ALA A 396 12.46 -9.52 -13.30
N PRO A 397 12.05 -9.12 -12.08
CA PRO A 397 11.06 -8.07 -11.87
C PRO A 397 11.68 -6.71 -12.23
N SER A 398 11.77 -6.41 -13.53
CA SER A 398 12.37 -5.19 -14.04
C SER A 398 11.39 -4.41 -14.89
N LYS A 399 11.50 -3.08 -14.88
CA LYS A 399 10.71 -2.22 -15.77
C LYS A 399 10.86 -2.64 -17.23
N ALA A 400 12.07 -2.99 -17.67
CA ALA A 400 12.29 -3.47 -19.02
C ALA A 400 11.46 -4.73 -19.36
N ASN A 401 11.40 -5.71 -18.44
CA ASN A 401 10.58 -6.91 -18.63
C ASN A 401 9.08 -6.62 -18.55
N LEU A 402 8.65 -5.71 -17.67
CA LEU A 402 7.25 -5.26 -17.61
C LEU A 402 6.82 -4.62 -18.94
N LEU A 403 7.58 -3.65 -19.43
CA LEU A 403 7.28 -2.95 -20.69
C LEU A 403 7.30 -3.87 -21.91
N ALA A 404 8.09 -4.95 -21.85
CA ALA A 404 8.15 -5.99 -22.87
C ALA A 404 7.08 -7.09 -22.70
N GLY A 405 6.23 -7.03 -21.67
CA GLY A 405 5.21 -8.04 -21.39
C GLY A 405 5.77 -9.38 -20.91
N LYS A 406 7.04 -9.42 -20.48
CA LYS A 406 7.72 -10.64 -20.00
C LYS A 406 7.48 -10.90 -18.52
N TYR A 407 7.20 -9.85 -17.73
CA TYR A 407 6.92 -9.96 -16.30
C TYR A 407 5.46 -9.57 -16.03
N ASP A 408 4.68 -10.52 -15.51
CA ASP A 408 3.22 -10.44 -15.40
C ASP A 408 2.70 -10.37 -13.96
N PHE A 409 3.57 -10.53 -12.95
CA PHE A 409 3.21 -10.28 -11.56
C PHE A 409 3.20 -8.78 -11.24
N VAL A 410 2.23 -8.10 -11.86
CA VAL A 410 2.04 -6.66 -11.82
C VAL A 410 0.60 -6.37 -11.48
N VAL A 411 0.37 -5.38 -10.62
CA VAL A 411 -0.96 -4.87 -10.28
C VAL A 411 -1.13 -3.44 -10.77
N GLU A 412 -2.36 -3.04 -11.03
CA GLU A 412 -2.70 -1.66 -11.37
C GLU A 412 -3.18 -0.95 -10.12
N ILE A 413 -2.36 -0.01 -9.63
CA ILE A 413 -2.75 0.82 -8.51
C ILE A 413 -4.02 1.57 -8.91
N SER A 414 -5.06 1.47 -8.10
CA SER A 414 -6.31 2.21 -8.30
C SER A 414 -6.39 3.39 -7.33
N ALA A 415 -6.86 4.52 -7.83
CA ALA A 415 -7.39 5.60 -7.02
C ALA A 415 -8.91 5.58 -7.10
N GLN A 416 -9.57 5.82 -5.96
CA GLN A 416 -11.02 5.81 -5.90
C GLN A 416 -11.55 6.92 -5.01
N SER A 417 -12.64 7.54 -5.45
CA SER A 417 -13.39 8.52 -4.66
C SER A 417 -14.88 8.24 -4.78
N ARG A 418 -15.67 8.77 -3.85
CA ARG A 418 -17.14 8.69 -3.94
C ARG A 418 -17.64 9.43 -5.19
N ALA A 419 -18.47 8.77 -5.99
CA ALA A 419 -19.17 9.33 -7.14
C ALA A 419 -20.54 9.91 -6.78
N GLN A 420 -21.10 9.52 -5.63
CA GLN A 420 -22.38 10.01 -5.10
C GLN A 420 -22.33 10.20 -3.59
N ALA A 421 -23.34 10.87 -3.04
CA ALA A 421 -23.44 11.07 -1.60
C ALA A 421 -23.68 9.73 -0.87
N VAL A 422 -23.04 9.54 0.28
CA VAL A 422 -23.17 8.34 1.10
C VAL A 422 -23.49 8.75 2.53
N THR A 423 -24.49 8.12 3.13
CA THR A 423 -24.77 8.25 4.57
C THR A 423 -24.08 7.12 5.32
N ASN A 424 -23.19 7.45 6.25
CA ASN A 424 -22.48 6.47 7.06
C ASN A 424 -23.33 6.03 8.27
N GLU A 425 -22.80 5.07 9.03
CA GLU A 425 -23.44 4.52 10.24
C GLU A 425 -23.60 5.54 11.39
N GLN A 426 -22.80 6.62 11.39
CA GLN A 426 -22.93 7.74 12.33
C GLN A 426 -24.06 8.71 11.92
N GLY A 427 -24.68 8.50 10.76
CA GLY A 427 -25.73 9.36 10.21
C GLY A 427 -25.20 10.57 9.42
N ASP A 428 -23.89 10.66 9.17
CA ASP A 428 -23.31 11.73 8.36
C ASP A 428 -23.57 11.46 6.88
N THR A 429 -24.17 12.42 6.18
CA THR A 429 -24.26 12.40 4.71
C THR A 429 -23.04 13.11 4.10
N VAL A 430 -22.15 12.34 3.49
CA VAL A 430 -20.90 12.83 2.90
C VAL A 430 -21.04 12.86 1.38
N ALA A 431 -20.89 14.05 0.80
CA ALA A 431 -20.93 14.27 -0.65
C ALA A 431 -19.65 13.76 -1.35
N PRO A 432 -19.70 13.59 -2.69
CA PRO A 432 -18.49 13.48 -3.51
C PRO A 432 -17.54 14.66 -3.27
N ILE A 433 -16.23 14.42 -3.40
CA ILE A 433 -15.24 15.49 -3.28
C ILE A 433 -15.43 16.53 -4.39
N ALA A 434 -15.29 17.81 -4.02
CA ALA A 434 -15.46 18.94 -4.92
C ALA A 434 -14.44 20.06 -4.63
N GLY A 435 -14.42 21.08 -5.48
CA GLY A 435 -13.60 22.28 -5.29
C GLY A 435 -12.11 21.98 -5.11
N LEU A 436 -11.50 22.58 -4.08
CA LEU A 436 -10.08 22.44 -3.78
C LEU A 436 -9.68 20.99 -3.53
N THR A 437 -10.43 20.25 -2.71
CA THR A 437 -10.12 18.85 -2.37
C THR A 437 -10.10 17.99 -3.63
N LYS A 438 -11.08 18.16 -4.53
CA LYS A 438 -11.10 17.47 -5.81
C LYS A 438 -9.90 17.87 -6.69
N ALA A 439 -9.59 19.16 -6.79
CA ALA A 439 -8.46 19.63 -7.59
C ALA A 439 -7.11 19.07 -7.11
N VAL A 440 -6.92 18.98 -5.79
CA VAL A 440 -5.74 18.33 -5.18
C VAL A 440 -5.75 16.83 -5.48
N ALA A 441 -6.87 16.13 -5.27
CA ALA A 441 -6.95 14.68 -5.55
C ALA A 441 -6.71 14.35 -7.03
N ASP A 442 -7.32 15.11 -7.95
CA ASP A 442 -7.15 14.92 -9.40
C ASP A 442 -5.69 15.13 -9.84
N GLU A 443 -5.04 16.19 -9.37
CA GLU A 443 -3.64 16.45 -9.70
C GLU A 443 -2.72 15.40 -9.06
N PHE A 444 -3.02 14.93 -7.85
CA PHE A 444 -2.30 13.83 -7.21
C PHE A 444 -2.37 12.56 -8.07
N VAL A 445 -3.57 12.15 -8.47
CA VAL A 445 -3.80 10.95 -9.31
C VAL A 445 -3.13 11.09 -10.67
N LYS A 446 -3.24 12.27 -11.29
CA LYS A 446 -2.58 12.56 -12.57
C LYS A 446 -1.06 12.46 -12.48
N ARG A 447 -0.44 13.03 -11.44
CA ARG A 447 1.02 12.94 -11.23
C ARG A 447 1.43 11.51 -10.93
N ALA A 448 0.66 10.79 -10.13
CA ALA A 448 0.92 9.38 -9.81
C ALA A 448 0.86 8.47 -11.06
N GLY A 449 0.05 8.79 -12.08
CA GLY A 449 0.00 8.04 -13.34
C GLY A 449 1.02 8.49 -14.39
N SER A 450 1.63 9.67 -14.23
CA SER A 450 2.46 10.29 -15.26
C SER A 450 3.88 9.71 -15.34
N PRO A 451 4.42 9.48 -16.56
CA PRO A 451 5.80 9.04 -16.78
C PRO A 451 6.86 9.95 -16.15
N LYS A 452 6.53 11.23 -15.98
CA LYS A 452 7.39 12.22 -15.32
C LYS A 452 7.77 11.77 -13.90
N PHE A 453 6.84 11.14 -13.20
CA PHE A 453 7.05 10.69 -11.83
C PHE A 453 7.30 9.19 -11.76
N THR A 454 6.52 8.35 -12.45
CA THR A 454 6.73 6.89 -12.41
C THR A 454 8.08 6.46 -13.00
N GLY A 455 8.61 7.22 -13.96
CA GLY A 455 9.86 6.92 -14.66
C GLY A 455 10.99 7.93 -14.47
N ASN A 456 10.77 9.01 -13.72
CA ASN A 456 11.66 10.18 -13.68
C ASN A 456 12.02 10.72 -15.07
N PHE A 457 11.10 10.64 -16.03
CA PHE A 457 11.34 10.90 -17.45
C PHE A 457 12.01 12.26 -17.76
N GLU A 458 11.55 13.35 -17.13
CA GLU A 458 12.04 14.70 -17.47
C GLU A 458 13.15 15.22 -16.56
N ASN A 459 13.46 14.54 -15.43
CA ASN A 459 14.41 14.99 -14.40
C ASN A 459 14.28 16.46 -13.92
N THR A 460 13.23 17.18 -14.32
CA THR A 460 12.94 18.57 -13.96
C THR A 460 11.87 18.61 -12.86
N GLY A 461 12.28 18.35 -11.63
CA GLY A 461 11.41 18.37 -10.44
C GLY A 461 11.83 17.39 -9.35
N THR A 462 11.00 17.27 -8.30
CA THR A 462 11.13 16.23 -7.28
C THR A 462 10.93 14.86 -7.93
N GLN A 463 12.03 14.16 -8.13
CA GLN A 463 12.03 12.79 -8.63
C GLN A 463 11.47 11.85 -7.57
N VAL A 464 10.76 10.82 -8.00
CA VAL A 464 10.37 9.76 -7.07
C VAL A 464 11.60 8.94 -6.72
N SER A 465 11.63 8.46 -5.49
CA SER A 465 12.75 7.70 -4.95
C SER A 465 12.90 6.29 -5.55
N THR A 466 11.83 5.74 -6.15
CA THR A 466 11.76 4.33 -6.60
C THR A 466 11.25 4.14 -8.04
N PRO A 467 11.76 4.88 -9.05
CA PRO A 467 11.17 4.91 -10.40
C PRO A 467 11.17 3.54 -11.09
N GLU A 468 12.10 2.64 -10.78
CA GLU A 468 12.21 1.35 -11.47
C GLU A 468 11.15 0.33 -11.04
N ALA A 469 10.32 0.66 -10.06
CA ALA A 469 9.22 -0.18 -9.60
C ALA A 469 7.92 -0.04 -10.39
N PHE A 470 7.79 1.06 -11.14
CA PHE A 470 6.53 1.46 -11.75
C PHE A 470 6.61 1.54 -13.27
N ALA A 471 5.47 1.43 -13.93
CA ALA A 471 5.27 1.90 -15.30
C ALA A 471 3.98 2.69 -15.40
N SER A 472 3.97 3.74 -16.20
CA SER A 472 2.75 4.45 -16.53
C SER A 472 1.87 3.60 -17.41
N LEU A 473 0.56 3.76 -17.23
CA LEU A 473 -0.42 3.10 -18.09
C LEU A 473 -0.61 3.88 -19.40
N PRO A 474 -1.04 3.19 -20.49
CA PRO A 474 -1.25 3.77 -21.82
C PRO A 474 -2.09 5.06 -21.83
N GLN A 475 -3.09 5.19 -20.97
CA GLN A 475 -3.93 6.40 -20.91
C GLN A 475 -3.18 7.67 -20.48
N TYR A 476 -1.98 7.54 -19.92
CA TYR A 476 -1.12 8.66 -19.50
C TYR A 476 -0.02 9.01 -20.51
N TYR A 477 -0.06 8.40 -21.70
CA TYR A 477 1.01 8.47 -22.70
C TYR A 477 1.01 9.75 -23.57
N ALA A 478 -0.14 10.37 -23.81
CA ALA A 478 -0.33 11.29 -24.94
C ALA A 478 0.71 12.43 -24.99
N GLY A 479 1.54 12.43 -26.06
CA GLY A 479 2.48 13.51 -26.37
C GLY A 479 3.79 13.53 -25.57
N LEU A 480 4.30 12.37 -25.14
CA LEU A 480 5.50 12.31 -24.31
C LEU A 480 6.76 12.86 -25.01
N THR A 481 7.17 14.07 -24.65
CA THR A 481 8.41 14.73 -25.09
C THR A 481 9.26 15.16 -23.91
N ASN A 482 10.60 15.13 -24.03
CA ASN A 482 11.48 15.58 -22.95
C ASN A 482 11.44 17.12 -22.78
N ALA A 483 12.20 17.64 -21.82
CA ALA A 483 12.29 19.09 -21.59
C ALA A 483 12.79 19.91 -22.81
N ALA A 484 13.44 19.27 -23.78
CA ALA A 484 13.89 19.89 -25.03
C ALA A 484 12.89 19.67 -26.19
N GLY A 485 11.72 19.09 -25.94
CA GLY A 485 10.69 18.81 -26.94
C GLY A 485 10.93 17.56 -27.80
N ALA A 486 11.92 16.72 -27.50
CA ALA A 486 12.20 15.51 -28.26
C ALA A 486 11.34 14.31 -27.81
N ALA A 487 10.79 13.56 -28.76
CA ALA A 487 10.01 12.34 -28.49
C ALA A 487 10.86 11.07 -28.27
N THR A 488 12.16 11.16 -28.54
CA THR A 488 13.13 10.08 -28.37
C THR A 488 14.31 10.52 -27.50
N ASN A 489 14.94 9.56 -26.83
CA ASN A 489 16.20 9.81 -26.13
C ASN A 489 17.38 9.96 -27.11
N ALA A 490 18.58 10.23 -26.59
CA ALA A 490 19.80 10.39 -27.39
C ALA A 490 20.18 9.14 -28.21
N ALA A 491 19.66 7.96 -27.84
CA ALA A 491 19.86 6.71 -28.56
C ALA A 491 18.72 6.40 -29.57
N GLY A 492 17.82 7.35 -29.84
CA GLY A 492 16.71 7.20 -30.78
C GLY A 492 15.54 6.34 -30.26
N LYS A 493 15.54 5.93 -28.99
CA LYS A 493 14.44 5.16 -28.40
C LYS A 493 13.29 6.09 -28.00
N ARG A 494 12.06 5.78 -28.42
CA ARG A 494 10.87 6.53 -27.99
C ARG A 494 10.71 6.46 -26.48
N PHE A 495 10.38 7.58 -25.86
CA PHE A 495 10.15 7.62 -24.42
C PHE A 495 8.92 6.80 -24.00
N ALA A 496 7.94 6.64 -24.89
CA ALA A 496 6.83 5.70 -24.73
C ALA A 496 7.32 4.29 -24.37
N ASP A 497 8.31 3.79 -25.10
CA ASP A 497 8.86 2.44 -24.95
C ASP A 497 9.81 2.30 -23.74
N LEU A 498 10.00 3.38 -22.97
CA LEU A 498 10.86 3.43 -21.78
C LEU A 498 10.09 3.57 -20.48
N TYR A 499 8.86 4.10 -20.52
CA TYR A 499 8.12 4.47 -19.31
C TYR A 499 6.65 4.07 -19.33
N VAL A 500 6.08 3.79 -20.50
CA VAL A 500 4.66 3.48 -20.66
C VAL A 500 4.49 2.01 -21.00
N SER A 501 3.78 1.29 -20.15
CA SER A 501 3.40 -0.09 -20.42
C SER A 501 2.54 -0.18 -21.66
N LYS A 502 2.76 -1.18 -22.49
CA LYS A 502 1.90 -1.48 -23.67
C LYS A 502 0.66 -2.29 -23.28
N TYR A 503 0.51 -2.52 -21.99
CA TYR A 503 -0.33 -3.53 -21.42
C TYR A 503 -1.17 -2.91 -20.29
N THR A 504 -2.45 -3.24 -20.24
CA THR A 504 -3.35 -2.77 -19.18
C THR A 504 -4.45 -3.78 -18.90
N ARG A 505 -4.98 -3.75 -17.68
CA ARG A 505 -6.19 -4.44 -17.23
C ARG A 505 -7.36 -3.47 -17.05
N ASN A 506 -7.11 -2.16 -17.18
CA ASN A 506 -8.10 -1.11 -17.05
C ASN A 506 -8.90 -1.19 -15.74
N ALA A 507 -8.18 -1.35 -14.60
CA ALA A 507 -8.78 -1.56 -13.28
C ALA A 507 -9.71 -2.79 -13.18
N ASN A 508 -9.35 -3.88 -13.86
CA ASN A 508 -10.00 -5.19 -13.73
C ASN A 508 -8.91 -6.28 -13.64
N THR A 509 -8.35 -6.47 -12.45
CA THR A 509 -7.29 -7.43 -12.15
C THR A 509 -7.66 -8.86 -12.55
N CYS A 510 -8.94 -9.22 -12.51
CA CYS A 510 -9.43 -10.52 -13.00
C CYS A 510 -9.38 -10.69 -14.52
N SER A 511 -9.19 -9.61 -15.28
CA SER A 511 -8.95 -9.70 -16.71
C SER A 511 -7.49 -10.02 -17.03
N PRO A 512 -7.21 -10.78 -18.11
CA PRO A 512 -5.86 -10.95 -18.59
C PRO A 512 -5.26 -9.58 -18.94
N LEU A 513 -3.94 -9.47 -18.82
CA LEU A 513 -3.23 -8.27 -19.21
C LEU A 513 -3.35 -8.08 -20.73
N GLN A 514 -4.01 -7.02 -21.19
CA GLN A 514 -4.30 -6.81 -22.61
C GLN A 514 -3.29 -5.87 -23.25
N TYR A 515 -2.78 -6.25 -24.43
CA TYR A 515 -1.96 -5.37 -25.25
C TYR A 515 -2.84 -4.30 -25.88
N VAL A 516 -2.50 -3.02 -25.66
CA VAL A 516 -3.22 -1.87 -26.24
C VAL A 516 -2.32 -0.94 -27.05
N GLY A 517 -1.00 -1.20 -27.08
CA GLY A 517 -0.03 -0.43 -27.86
C GLY A 517 0.36 0.94 -27.28
N ASN A 518 1.37 1.57 -27.91
CA ASN A 518 1.90 2.92 -27.62
C ASN A 518 2.23 3.69 -28.90
#